data_AF-A0A7Y3GL25-F1
#
_entry.id   AF-A0A7Y3GL25-F1
#
_cell.length_a   1.000
_cell.length_b   1.000
_cell.length_c   1.000
_cell.angle_alpha   90.00
_cell.angle_beta   90.00
_cell.angle_gamma   90.00
#
_symmetry.space_group_name_H-M   'P 1'
#
loop_
_entity.id
_entity.type
_entity.pdbx_description
1 polymer ?
#
loop_
_entity_poly.entity_id
_entity_poly.type
_entity_poly.pdbx_seq_one_letter_code
_entity_poly.pdbx_strand_id
1 'polypeptide(L)' 'PVLTIIMGASMLLQQKMSPPMGDPTQAKMMMFMPLIFTVIFINFSSGLVLYWLVNNVLSIAQQYYIQKKFA' A
#
# COMPACT_ATOMS: atom_id res chain seq x y z
N PRO A 1 -7.78 -9.41 -11.67
CA PRO A 1 -7.59 -8.00 -12.09
C PRO A 1 -8.17 -6.96 -11.11
N VAL A 2 -9.48 -7.01 -10.80
CA VAL A 2 -10.13 -6.03 -9.90
C VAL A 2 -9.49 -5.99 -8.51
N LEU A 3 -9.26 -7.15 -7.87
CA LEU A 3 -8.58 -7.26 -6.57
C LEU A 3 -7.20 -6.58 -6.57
N THR A 4 -6.44 -6.78 -7.64
CA THR A 4 -5.09 -6.23 -7.77
C THR A 4 -5.12 -4.70 -7.84
N ILE A 5 -6.09 -4.13 -8.55
CA ILE A 5 -6.26 -2.67 -8.63
C ILE A 5 -6.64 -2.10 -7.26
N ILE A 6 -7.54 -2.76 -6.52
CA ILE A 6 -7.92 -2.36 -5.17
C ILE A 6 -6.71 -2.42 -4.22
N MET A 7 -5.89 -3.46 -4.34
CA MET A 7 -4.65 -3.62 -3.57
C MET A 7 -3.61 -2.53 -3.91
N GLY A 8 -3.49 -2.15 -5.18
CA GLY A 8 -2.67 -1.00 -5.58
C GLY A 8 -3.13 0.31 -4.96
N ALA A 9 -4.44 0.54 -4.93
CA ALA A 9 -5.04 1.72 -4.29
C ALA A 9 -4.82 1.72 -2.76
N SER A 10 -4.93 0.56 -2.10
CA SER A 10 -4.69 0.47 -0.65
C SER A 10 -3.23 0.72 -0.30
N MET A 11 -2.29 0.25 -1.12
CA MET A 11 -0.86 0.56 -0.97
C MET A 11 -0.57 2.06 -1.07
N LEU A 12 -1.19 2.77 -2.01
CA LEU A 12 -1.05 4.23 -2.11
C LEU A 12 -1.57 4.94 -0.86
N LEU A 13 -2.68 4.46 -0.29
CA LEU A 13 -3.23 5.00 0.95
C LEU A 13 -2.29 4.76 2.14
N GLN A 14 -1.75 3.54 2.28
CA GLN A 14 -0.76 3.23 3.30
C GLN A 14 0.50 4.11 3.19
N GLN A 15 0.96 4.35 1.98
CA GLN A 15 2.14 5.16 1.74
C GLN A 15 1.92 6.62 2.17
N LYS A 16 0.72 7.17 1.95
CA LYS A 16 0.37 8.52 2.42
C LYS A 16 0.33 8.66 3.93
N MET A 17 0.09 7.56 4.65
CA MET A 17 0.12 7.53 6.12
C MET A 17 1.54 7.38 6.67
N SER A 18 2.51 7.04 5.82
CA SER A 18 3.91 6.88 6.22
C SER A 18 4.64 8.22 6.11
N PRO A 19 5.59 8.52 7.02
CA PRO A 19 6.37 9.75 6.95
C PRO A 19 7.12 9.83 5.62
N PRO A 20 7.13 11.00 4.94
CA PRO A 20 7.94 11.18 3.74
C PRO A 20 9.43 11.05 4.10
N MET A 21 10.17 10.32 3.28
CA MET A 21 11.63 10.23 3.44
C MET A 21 12.31 11.56 3.06
N GLY A 22 13.44 11.86 3.72
CA GLY A 22 14.08 13.17 3.64
C GLY A 22 14.61 13.57 2.26
N ASP A 23 14.98 12.61 1.39
CA ASP A 23 15.42 12.89 0.02
C ASP A 23 14.24 12.87 -0.97
N PRO A 24 13.99 13.98 -1.72
CA PRO A 24 12.91 14.07 -2.69
C PRO A 24 12.98 13.04 -3.83
N THR A 25 14.17 12.55 -4.17
CA THR A 25 14.35 11.52 -5.21
C THR A 25 13.81 10.17 -4.74
N GLN A 26 14.12 9.82 -3.48
CA GLN A 26 13.69 8.57 -2.88
C GLN A 26 12.17 8.58 -2.60
N ALA A 27 11.61 9.73 -2.22
CA ALA A 27 10.17 9.92 -2.07
C ALA A 27 9.40 9.69 -3.38
N LYS A 28 9.90 10.24 -4.49
CA LYS A 28 9.33 10.01 -5.83
C LYS A 28 9.34 8.53 -6.19
N MET A 29 10.47 7.84 -5.98
CA MET A 29 10.58 6.40 -6.27
C MET A 29 9.57 5.57 -5.45
N MET A 30 9.39 5.88 -4.16
CA MET A 30 8.38 5.20 -3.36
C MET A 30 6.97 5.40 -3.90
N MET A 31 6.61 6.57 -4.44
CA MET A 31 5.28 6.82 -5.01
C MET A 31 4.96 5.96 -6.23
N PHE A 32 5.97 5.55 -6.99
CA PHE A 32 5.81 4.64 -8.13
C PHE A 32 5.78 3.16 -7.73
N MET A 33 6.29 2.82 -6.54
CA MET A 33 6.40 1.43 -6.08
C MET A 33 5.04 0.69 -6.02
N PRO A 34 3.95 1.28 -5.49
CA PRO A 34 2.62 0.63 -5.53
C PRO A 34 2.14 0.33 -6.95
N LEU A 35 2.43 1.23 -7.90
CA LEU A 35 2.02 1.07 -9.29
C LEU A 35 2.75 -0.11 -9.95
N ILE A 36 4.06 -0.21 -9.71
CA ILE A 36 4.89 -1.32 -10.21
C ILE A 36 4.40 -2.65 -9.63
N PHE A 37 4.16 -2.73 -8.32
CA PHE A 37 3.61 -3.94 -7.71
C PHE A 37 2.22 -4.29 -8.25
N THR A 38 1.36 -3.31 -8.50
CA THR A 38 0.04 -3.55 -9.09
C THR A 38 0.14 -4.22 -10.46
N VAL A 39 1.08 -3.78 -11.31
CA VAL A 39 1.30 -4.37 -12.64
C VAL A 39 1.88 -5.79 -12.52
N ILE A 40 2.80 -6.03 -11.57
CA ILE A 40 3.36 -7.37 -11.34
C ILE A 40 2.27 -8.34 -10.84
N PHE A 41 1.48 -7.94 -9.85
CA PHE A 41 0.47 -8.78 -9.22
C PHE A 41 -0.77 -9.03 -10.09
N ILE A 42 -0.90 -8.39 -11.26
CA ILE A 42 -2.09 -8.57 -12.11
C ILE A 42 -2.19 -9.99 -12.69
N ASN A 43 -1.03 -10.66 -12.86
CA ASN A 43 -0.90 -12.02 -13.37
C ASN A 43 -0.76 -13.09 -12.26
N PHE A 44 -0.85 -12.70 -10.99
CA PHE A 44 -0.73 -13.63 -9.86
C PHE A 44 -2.09 -14.26 -9.48
N SER A 45 -2.03 -15.39 -8.77
CA SER A 45 -3.22 -16.05 -8.22
C SER A 45 -4.01 -15.11 -7.31
N SER A 46 -5.34 -15.06 -7.50
CA SER A 46 -6.24 -14.17 -6.77
C SER A 46 -6.22 -14.40 -5.25
N GLY A 47 -5.96 -15.63 -4.81
CA GLY A 47 -5.84 -15.94 -3.37
C GLY A 47 -4.66 -15.25 -2.70
N LEU A 48 -3.51 -15.17 -3.40
CA LEU A 48 -2.33 -14.45 -2.90
C LEU A 48 -2.62 -12.94 -2.81
N VAL A 49 -3.23 -12.38 -3.86
CA VAL A 49 -3.58 -10.95 -3.90
C VAL A 49 -4.57 -10.61 -2.79
N LEU A 50 -5.56 -11.47 -2.54
CA LEU A 50 -6.54 -11.29 -1.47
C LEU A 50 -5.88 -11.34 -0.09
N TYR A 51 -4.98 -12.30 0.16
CA TYR A 51 -4.22 -12.38 1.42
C TYR A 51 -3.44 -11.09 1.68
N TRP A 52 -2.75 -10.57 0.66
CA TRP A 52 -2.01 -9.32 0.74
C TRP A 52 -2.92 -8.12 0.99
N LEU A 53 -4.04 -8.03 0.27
CA LEU A 53 -5.02 -6.97 0.43
C LEU A 53 -5.55 -6.92 1.87
N VAL A 54 -5.96 -8.06 2.43
CA VAL A 54 -6.48 -8.13 3.80
C VAL A 54 -5.42 -7.70 4.81
N ASN A 55 -4.18 -8.19 4.68
CA ASN A 55 -3.08 -7.75 5.56
C ASN A 55 -2.80 -6.25 5.44
N ASN A 56 -2.83 -5.70 4.23
CA ASN A 56 -2.59 -4.28 4.00
C ASN A 56 -3.67 -3.41 4.64
N VAL A 57 -4.95 -3.77 4.47
CA VAL A 57 -6.08 -3.07 5.09
C VAL A 57 -6.01 -3.12 6.62
N LEU A 58 -5.70 -4.28 7.20
CA LEU A 58 -5.52 -4.41 8.65
C LEU A 58 -4.36 -3.54 9.16
N SER A 59 -3.25 -3.54 8.43
CA SER A 59 -2.07 -2.72 8.77
C SER A 59 -2.40 -1.21 8.73
N ILE A 60 -3.15 -0.77 7.71
CA ILE A 60 -3.65 0.60 7.60
C ILE A 60 -4.56 0.95 8.78
N ALA A 61 -5.51 0.08 9.12
CA ALA A 61 -6.43 0.29 10.23
C ALA A 61 -5.67 0.41 11.56
N GLN A 62 -4.69 -0.46 11.78
CA GLN A 62 -3.80 -0.40 12.93
C GLN A 62 -2.99 0.91 12.96
N GLN A 63 -2.37 1.28 11.84
CA GLN A 63 -1.57 2.49 11.74
C GLN A 63 -2.41 3.75 11.97
N TYR A 64 -3.64 3.79 11.46
CA TYR A 64 -4.60 4.87 11.68
C TYR A 64 -4.97 4.99 13.16
N TYR A 65 -5.29 3.86 13.81
CA TYR A 65 -5.63 3.84 15.23
C TYR A 65 -4.46 4.32 16.11
N ILE A 66 -3.24 3.86 15.82
CA ILE A 66 -2.02 4.27 16.52
C ILE A 66 -1.78 5.77 16.33
N GLN A 67 -1.80 6.28 15.10
CA GLN A 67 -1.61 7.72 14.85
C GLN A 67 -2.64 8.56 15.59
N LYS A 68 -3.92 8.16 15.58
CA LYS A 68 -4.97 8.88 16.31
C LYS A 68 -4.81 8.83 17.84
N LYS A 69 -4.23 7.76 18.38
CA LYS A 69 -4.02 7.60 19.83
C LYS A 69 -2.80 8.38 20.35
N PHE A 70 -1.77 8.54 19.51
CA PHE A 70 -0.50 9.17 19.88
C PHE A 70 -0.29 10.57 19.27
N ALA A 71 -1.23 11.05 18.45
CA ALA A 71 -1.32 12.45 18.02
C ALA A 71 -1.94 13.31 19.13
#